data_AF-A0A3M0XL17-F1
#
_entry.id   AF-A0A3M0XL17-F1
#
_cell.length_a   1.000
_cell.length_b   1.000
_cell.length_c   1.000
_cell.angle_alpha   90.00
_cell.angle_beta   90.00
_cell.angle_gamma   90.00
#
_symmetry.space_group_name_H-M   'P 1'
#
loop_
_entity.id
_entity.type
_entity.pdbx_description
1 polymer ?
#
loop_
_entity_poly.entity_id
_entity_poly.type
_entity_poly.pdbx_seq_one_letter_code
_entity_poly.pdbx_strand_id
1 'polypeptide(L)'
;MFEISMAILTSMWFWFVTTSFFLCAFVITLFKYQNLKSQQISKITLEELSVIWRPKEEKTQRQEVKREKEVETDIQKRKQKEVKSEAEAQKQERKQEEIKSEKRAEKQEASEEKHEQTGEKEPENQTDSGAEEIQGDKKQEKKEVETPDYKHPEITEFYQKYIANTPTCRGNALEVIHELLRLLDEEGDCPSVVQVYGDQEANLDANTFNRLSKVSLLQHSLHVAEEMINSKKSLALIPTSIITALGHDIGKLPKFIEQLYSTGDHPLASMVVLQSIPAFQKLPNHKQILNAVRDHHKAKGEILLNMLKDADQQARRKELGNTTVEDLKPDSNKGQDTKEQEVVQQLLAGGEEEEKRKPELVDISWLDMDLYLEHLKSYINVEIQGKEGVYWFAFSTPNGYVYVQPQLLWNVAKRIANSIGYQTIFAGESDHAYRQNVLFSIVQALRKRGCIAEGLIKKDFFGAHFVVEKKDGKELKAFYTPFHAHVFAKHVSELEKAKKGVLKDIVKVRPNYKGVKDNGIL
;
A
#
# COMPACT_ATOMS: atom_id res chain seq x y z
N MET A 1 3.14 -63.08 -50.25
CA MET A 1 2.23 -62.09 -49.62
C MET A 1 1.61 -62.56 -48.32
N PHE A 2 1.27 -63.86 -48.16
CA PHE A 2 0.65 -64.36 -46.91
C PHE A 2 1.56 -64.30 -45.67
N GLU A 3 2.86 -64.58 -45.80
CA GLU A 3 3.77 -64.59 -44.63
C GLU A 3 4.07 -63.20 -44.06
N ILE A 4 4.15 -62.18 -44.93
CA ILE A 4 4.40 -60.79 -44.50
C ILE A 4 3.18 -60.24 -43.73
N SER A 5 1.97 -60.67 -44.09
CA SER A 5 0.75 -60.23 -43.42
C SER A 5 0.62 -60.81 -42.00
N MET A 6 1.11 -62.03 -41.77
CA MET A 6 1.11 -62.64 -40.43
C MET A 6 2.14 -61.99 -39.49
N ALA A 7 3.31 -61.61 -40.01
CA ALA A 7 4.34 -60.94 -39.21
C ALA A 7 3.93 -59.53 -38.74
N ILE A 8 3.14 -58.80 -39.54
CA ILE A 8 2.63 -57.48 -39.17
C ILE A 8 1.52 -57.61 -38.11
N LEU A 9 0.65 -58.60 -38.22
CA LEU A 9 -0.40 -58.85 -37.23
C LEU A 9 0.16 -59.27 -35.87
N THR A 10 1.19 -60.11 -35.84
CA THR A 10 1.81 -60.52 -34.56
C THR A 10 2.57 -59.37 -33.90
N SER A 11 3.23 -58.52 -34.70
CA SER A 11 3.86 -57.28 -34.23
C SER A 11 2.84 -56.32 -33.60
N MET A 12 1.73 -56.03 -34.29
CA MET A 12 0.70 -55.12 -33.78
C MET A 12 0.05 -55.65 -32.50
N TRP A 13 -0.19 -56.97 -32.42
CA TRP A 13 -0.73 -57.59 -31.21
C TRP A 13 0.24 -57.49 -30.03
N PHE A 14 1.54 -57.67 -30.27
CA PHE A 14 2.56 -57.51 -29.24
C PHE A 14 2.65 -56.06 -28.71
N TRP A 15 2.54 -55.05 -29.58
CA TRP A 15 2.50 -53.64 -29.18
C TRP A 15 1.24 -53.28 -28.41
N PHE A 16 0.09 -53.87 -28.75
CA PHE A 16 -1.16 -53.64 -28.05
C PHE A 16 -1.16 -54.24 -26.64
N VAL A 17 -0.62 -55.44 -26.48
CA VAL A 17 -0.53 -56.11 -25.18
C VAL A 17 0.48 -55.41 -24.26
N THR A 18 1.63 -54.99 -24.80
CA THR A 18 2.65 -54.29 -23.99
C THR A 18 2.17 -52.91 -23.53
N THR A 19 1.58 -52.10 -24.41
CA THR A 19 1.05 -50.77 -24.05
C THR A 19 -0.10 -50.85 -23.04
N SER A 20 -1.00 -51.82 -23.17
CA SER A 20 -2.06 -52.05 -22.19
C SER A 20 -1.51 -52.44 -20.82
N PHE A 21 -0.45 -53.24 -20.77
CA PHE A 21 0.18 -53.64 -19.50
C PHE A 21 0.86 -52.46 -18.79
N PHE A 22 1.55 -51.59 -19.54
CA PHE A 22 2.15 -50.37 -18.98
C PHE A 22 1.10 -49.38 -18.47
N LEU A 23 -0.03 -49.23 -19.18
CA LEU A 23 -1.12 -48.36 -18.74
C LEU A 23 -1.74 -48.86 -17.43
N CYS A 24 -1.99 -50.18 -17.31
CA CYS A 24 -2.48 -50.79 -16.08
C CYS A 24 -1.48 -50.63 -14.93
N ALA A 25 -0.19 -50.88 -15.17
CA ALA A 25 0.85 -50.70 -14.14
C ALA A 25 0.92 -49.23 -13.67
N PHE A 26 0.79 -48.28 -14.59
CA PHE A 26 0.80 -46.85 -14.29
C PHE A 26 -0.41 -46.43 -13.44
N VAL A 27 -1.62 -46.90 -13.80
CA VAL A 27 -2.85 -46.65 -13.02
C VAL A 27 -2.76 -47.27 -11.61
N ILE A 28 -2.24 -48.50 -11.48
CA ILE A 28 -2.02 -49.14 -10.17
C ILE A 28 -1.01 -48.35 -9.32
N THR A 29 0.04 -47.81 -9.96
CA THR A 29 1.06 -47.01 -9.27
C THR A 29 0.50 -45.68 -8.81
N LEU A 30 -0.30 -45.00 -9.64
CA LEU A 30 -1.02 -43.79 -9.26
C LEU A 30 -2.01 -44.03 -8.12
N PHE A 31 -2.75 -45.14 -8.15
CA PHE A 31 -3.71 -45.48 -7.11
C PHE A 31 -3.00 -45.81 -5.78
N LYS A 32 -1.86 -46.53 -5.83
CA LYS A 32 -1.00 -46.76 -4.65
C LYS A 32 -0.43 -45.46 -4.10
N TYR A 33 0.03 -44.55 -4.96
CA TYR A 33 0.56 -43.25 -4.56
C TYR A 33 -0.50 -42.38 -3.87
N GLN A 34 -1.71 -42.30 -4.42
CA GLN A 34 -2.81 -41.56 -3.78
C GLN A 34 -3.24 -42.18 -2.46
N ASN A 35 -3.30 -43.52 -2.36
CA ASN A 35 -3.66 -44.22 -1.12
C ASN A 35 -2.55 -44.10 -0.04
N LEU A 36 -1.28 -44.08 -0.42
CA LEU A 36 -0.16 -43.79 0.50
C LEU A 36 -0.25 -42.36 1.05
N LYS A 37 -0.61 -41.38 0.20
CA LYS A 37 -0.80 -39.99 0.62
C LYS A 37 -2.02 -39.83 1.55
N SER A 38 -3.11 -40.54 1.30
CA SER A 38 -4.28 -40.50 2.21
C SER A 38 -4.01 -41.19 3.54
N GLN A 39 -3.21 -42.28 3.56
CA GLN A 39 -2.81 -42.95 4.80
C GLN A 39 -1.78 -42.17 5.62
N GLN A 40 -0.92 -41.36 5.00
CA GLN A 40 -0.02 -40.45 5.71
C GLN A 40 -0.79 -39.30 6.39
N ILE A 41 -1.89 -38.84 5.80
CA ILE A 41 -2.73 -37.77 6.37
C ILE A 41 -3.60 -38.30 7.53
N SER A 42 -3.93 -39.60 7.55
CA SER A 42 -4.80 -40.20 8.58
C SER A 42 -4.08 -40.73 9.82
N LYS A 43 -2.77 -40.50 9.99
CA LYS A 43 -1.98 -41.04 11.11
C LYS A 43 -1.13 -40.03 11.89
N ILE A 44 -1.47 -38.74 11.83
CA ILE A 44 -0.96 -37.80 12.84
C ILE A 44 -1.90 -37.91 14.05
N THR A 45 -1.46 -38.61 15.10
CA THR A 45 -2.22 -38.71 16.35
C THR A 45 -2.17 -37.40 17.13
N LEU A 46 -3.23 -37.09 17.87
CA LEU A 46 -3.33 -35.89 18.73
C LEU A 46 -2.20 -35.77 19.76
N GLU A 47 -1.51 -36.87 20.09
CA GLU A 47 -0.34 -36.85 20.96
C GLU A 47 0.92 -36.27 20.29
N GLU A 48 1.12 -36.45 18.98
CA GLU A 48 2.27 -35.87 18.27
C GLU A 48 2.15 -34.34 18.11
N LEU A 49 0.93 -33.81 18.01
CA LEU A 49 0.67 -32.36 18.03
C LEU A 49 0.85 -31.73 19.42
N SER A 50 0.80 -32.52 20.51
CA SER A 50 0.96 -32.03 21.88
C SER A 50 2.43 -31.74 22.26
N VAL A 51 3.39 -32.30 21.51
CA VAL A 51 4.83 -32.06 21.72
C VAL A 51 5.28 -30.72 21.13
N ILE A 52 4.61 -30.26 20.06
CA ILE A 52 4.87 -28.95 19.43
C ILE A 52 4.16 -27.81 20.18
N TRP A 53 3.14 -28.12 20.98
CA TRP A 53 2.37 -27.14 21.74
C TRP A 53 2.42 -27.43 23.24
N ARG A 54 3.59 -27.25 23.87
CA ARG A 54 3.62 -26.91 25.30
C ARG A 54 3.36 -25.41 25.44
N PRO A 55 2.29 -24.98 26.13
CA PRO A 55 2.25 -23.62 26.64
C PRO A 55 3.44 -23.47 27.59
N LYS A 56 4.41 -22.62 27.25
CA LYS A 56 5.40 -22.14 28.23
C LYS A 56 4.59 -21.60 29.40
N GLU A 57 4.78 -22.17 30.59
CA GLU A 57 4.05 -21.83 31.80
C GLU A 57 3.92 -20.31 31.96
N GLU A 58 2.68 -19.85 32.13
CA GLU A 58 2.27 -18.44 32.17
C GLU A 58 3.05 -17.59 33.20
N LYS A 59 3.69 -18.25 34.17
CA LYS A 59 4.54 -17.62 35.20
C LYS A 59 5.90 -17.17 34.64
N THR A 60 6.47 -17.90 33.69
CA THR A 60 7.78 -17.60 33.10
C THR A 60 7.65 -16.44 32.11
N GLN A 61 6.60 -16.41 31.29
CA GLN A 61 6.34 -15.29 30.37
C GLN A 61 6.07 -13.97 31.12
N ARG A 62 5.35 -13.99 32.24
CA ARG A 62 5.15 -12.77 33.05
C ARG A 62 6.44 -12.25 33.67
N GLN A 63 7.38 -13.12 34.02
CA GLN A 63 8.71 -12.71 34.51
C GLN A 63 9.60 -12.21 33.38
N GLU A 64 9.53 -12.81 32.19
CA GLU A 64 10.28 -12.38 31.00
C GLU A 64 9.79 -10.99 30.54
N VAL A 65 8.48 -10.79 30.42
CA VAL A 65 7.87 -9.48 30.10
C VAL A 65 8.18 -8.42 31.17
N LYS A 66 8.28 -8.81 32.44
CA LYS A 66 8.66 -7.87 33.52
C LYS A 66 10.14 -7.46 33.40
N ARG A 67 11.03 -8.41 33.10
CA ARG A 67 12.46 -8.13 32.88
C ARG A 67 12.68 -7.28 31.63
N GLU A 68 11.96 -7.55 30.54
CA GLU A 68 12.02 -6.74 29.31
C GLU A 68 11.58 -5.30 29.58
N LYS A 69 10.50 -5.10 30.33
CA LYS A 69 10.06 -3.76 30.74
C LYS A 69 11.11 -3.06 31.61
N GLU A 70 11.72 -3.75 32.58
CA GLU A 70 12.78 -3.17 33.42
C GLU A 70 14.00 -2.73 32.58
N VAL A 71 14.43 -3.56 31.61
CA VAL A 71 15.53 -3.23 30.67
C VAL A 71 15.17 -2.04 29.77
N GLU A 72 13.95 -1.99 29.24
CA GLU A 72 13.45 -0.87 28.44
C GLU A 72 13.48 0.45 29.24
N THR A 73 13.04 0.40 30.51
CA THR A 73 13.04 1.58 31.39
C THR A 73 14.46 2.07 31.68
N ASP A 74 15.42 1.16 31.87
CA ASP A 74 16.81 1.52 32.11
C ASP A 74 17.50 2.08 30.87
N ILE A 75 17.18 1.57 29.68
CA ILE A 75 17.65 2.14 28.41
C ILE A 75 17.11 3.57 28.23
N GLN A 76 15.84 3.80 28.53
CA GLN A 76 15.25 5.15 28.46
C GLN A 76 15.89 6.13 29.45
N LYS A 77 16.17 5.69 30.69
CA LYS A 77 16.87 6.52 31.69
C LYS A 77 18.29 6.87 31.25
N ARG A 78 19.02 5.94 30.63
CA ARG A 78 20.37 6.21 30.07
C ARG A 78 20.31 7.24 28.95
N LYS A 79 19.38 7.11 28.00
CA LYS A 79 19.18 8.08 26.93
C LYS A 79 18.83 9.48 27.46
N GLN A 80 17.96 9.57 28.46
CA GLN A 80 17.63 10.87 29.08
C GLN A 80 18.84 11.50 29.79
N LYS A 81 19.70 10.68 30.42
CA LYS A 81 20.93 11.16 31.06
C LYS A 81 21.94 11.67 30.03
N GLU A 82 22.06 10.98 28.89
CA GLU A 82 22.96 11.33 27.79
C GLU A 82 22.54 12.65 27.12
N VAL A 83 21.24 12.81 26.82
CA VAL A 83 20.68 14.07 26.30
C VAL A 83 20.90 15.23 27.28
N LYS A 84 20.75 14.98 28.59
CA LYS A 84 20.99 16.01 29.61
C LYS A 84 22.47 16.40 29.68
N SER A 85 23.40 15.45 29.57
CA SER A 85 24.84 15.76 29.53
C SER A 85 25.26 16.49 28.26
N GLU A 86 24.68 16.16 27.10
CA GLU A 86 24.95 16.88 25.85
C GLU A 86 24.45 18.33 25.91
N ALA A 87 23.26 18.55 26.48
CA ALA A 87 22.72 19.89 26.68
C ALA A 87 23.58 20.73 27.64
N GLU A 88 24.13 20.12 28.70
CA GLU A 88 25.05 20.79 29.63
C GLU A 88 26.40 21.12 28.96
N ALA A 89 26.93 20.22 28.12
CA ALA A 89 28.16 20.45 27.36
C ALA A 89 28.00 21.61 26.35
N GLN A 90 26.90 21.64 25.59
CA GLN A 90 26.60 22.76 24.67
C GLN A 90 26.44 24.09 25.41
N LYS A 91 25.88 24.08 26.62
CA LYS A 91 25.76 25.30 27.44
C LYS A 91 27.12 25.80 27.93
N GLN A 92 28.05 24.90 28.23
CA GLN A 92 29.43 25.27 28.60
C GLN A 92 30.20 25.81 27.39
N GLU A 93 30.03 25.20 26.21
CA GLU A 93 30.67 25.66 24.97
C GLU A 93 30.23 27.08 24.59
N ARG A 94 28.92 27.38 24.64
CA ARG A 94 28.41 28.73 24.39
C ARG A 94 28.98 29.77 25.36
N LYS A 95 29.10 29.43 26.65
CA LYS A 95 29.73 30.32 27.64
C LYS A 95 31.21 30.56 27.35
N GLN A 96 31.93 29.55 26.86
CA GLN A 96 33.33 29.72 26.49
C GLN A 96 33.50 30.58 25.23
N GLU A 97 32.59 30.47 24.27
CA GLU A 97 32.57 31.35 23.10
C GLU A 97 32.25 32.80 23.47
N GLU A 98 31.30 33.03 24.37
CA GLU A 98 30.93 34.36 24.87
C GLU A 98 32.12 35.06 25.56
N ILE A 99 32.82 34.34 26.45
CA ILE A 99 34.04 34.84 27.11
C ILE A 99 35.16 35.12 26.07
N LYS A 100 35.27 34.31 25.01
CA LYS A 100 36.25 34.54 23.94
C LYS A 100 35.88 35.76 23.09
N SER A 101 34.60 36.03 22.87
CA SER A 101 34.15 37.24 22.16
C SER A 101 34.36 38.51 22.98
N GLU A 102 34.09 38.49 24.29
CA GLU A 102 34.35 39.64 25.17
C GLU A 102 35.84 39.99 25.21
N LYS A 103 36.72 38.97 25.36
CA LYS A 103 38.18 39.19 25.30
C LYS A 103 38.70 39.70 23.95
N ARG A 104 37.99 39.41 22.85
CA ARG A 104 38.33 39.96 21.52
C ARG A 104 37.90 41.41 21.41
N ALA A 105 36.74 41.77 21.96
CA ALA A 105 36.25 43.14 22.01
C ALA A 105 37.18 44.04 22.86
N GLU A 106 37.56 43.60 24.07
CA GLU A 106 38.51 44.34 24.92
C GLU A 106 39.89 44.55 24.24
N LYS A 107 40.33 43.57 23.44
CA LYS A 107 41.60 43.67 22.70
C LYS A 107 41.51 44.61 21.51
N GLN A 108 40.33 44.77 20.90
CA GLN A 108 40.08 45.75 19.84
C GLN A 108 39.99 47.16 20.42
N GLU A 109 39.28 47.36 21.53
CA GLU A 109 39.21 48.65 22.22
C GLU A 109 40.60 49.12 22.70
N ALA A 110 41.42 48.22 23.26
CA ALA A 110 42.80 48.54 23.65
C ALA A 110 43.74 48.82 22.47
N SER A 111 43.37 48.42 21.24
CA SER A 111 44.13 48.74 20.02
C SER A 111 43.70 50.07 19.39
N GLU A 112 42.43 50.46 19.58
CA GLU A 112 41.91 51.77 19.16
C GLU A 112 42.40 52.88 20.10
N GLU A 113 42.49 52.64 21.41
CA GLU A 113 43.07 53.59 22.37
C GLU A 113 44.58 53.85 22.15
N LYS A 114 45.30 52.92 21.53
CA LYS A 114 46.71 53.11 21.14
C LYS A 114 46.89 53.89 19.83
N HIS A 115 45.85 54.02 19.01
CA HIS A 115 45.96 54.72 17.74
C HIS A 115 45.59 56.22 17.83
N GLU A 116 45.00 56.65 18.95
CA GLU A 116 44.60 58.05 19.19
C GLU A 116 45.71 58.93 19.82
N GLN A 117 46.90 58.37 20.11
CA GLN A 117 48.01 59.11 20.74
C GLN A 117 49.26 59.36 19.88
N THR A 118 49.24 59.04 18.58
CA THR A 118 50.33 59.42 17.68
C THR A 118 49.78 59.91 16.35
N GLY A 119 49.61 61.22 16.23
CA GLY A 119 49.54 61.86 14.94
C GLY A 119 50.95 62.04 14.38
N GLU A 120 51.19 61.61 13.15
CA GLU A 120 51.96 62.41 12.19
C GLU A 120 51.85 61.89 10.74
N LYS A 121 51.58 62.88 9.89
CA LYS A 121 51.68 63.03 8.43
C LYS A 121 52.52 62.01 7.61
N GLU A 122 51.88 61.55 6.54
CA GLU A 122 52.32 61.41 5.13
C GLU A 122 53.78 61.75 4.74
N PRO A 123 54.38 61.02 3.75
CA PRO A 123 54.07 61.35 2.35
C PRO A 123 53.96 60.18 1.35
N GLU A 124 53.25 60.51 0.26
CA GLU A 124 53.25 59.88 -1.06
C GLU A 124 54.68 59.75 -1.65
N ASN A 125 54.97 58.70 -2.43
CA ASN A 125 54.98 58.76 -3.91
C ASN A 125 55.74 57.57 -4.57
N GLN A 126 55.15 57.06 -5.67
CA GLN A 126 55.76 56.49 -6.90
C GLN A 126 56.69 55.26 -6.83
N THR A 127 56.24 54.11 -7.39
CA THR A 127 56.54 53.54 -8.74
C THR A 127 57.53 52.37 -8.64
N ASP A 128 57.14 51.18 -9.05
CA ASP A 128 57.37 50.65 -10.41
C ASP A 128 57.21 49.12 -10.46
N SER A 129 56.69 48.66 -11.59
CA SER A 129 56.85 47.38 -12.28
C SER A 129 57.00 46.06 -11.50
N GLY A 130 56.15 45.11 -11.87
CA GLY A 130 56.39 43.69 -11.59
C GLY A 130 55.28 42.79 -12.11
N ALA A 131 55.01 42.83 -13.41
CA ALA A 131 54.28 41.76 -14.07
C ALA A 131 55.14 40.49 -14.04
N GLU A 132 54.61 39.41 -13.47
CA GLU A 132 54.87 38.07 -14.01
C GLU A 132 53.74 37.11 -13.62
N GLU A 133 52.94 36.86 -14.64
CA GLU A 133 51.98 35.80 -14.83
C GLU A 133 52.72 34.46 -14.89
N ILE A 134 52.46 33.53 -13.96
CA ILE A 134 52.54 32.09 -14.24
C ILE A 134 51.33 31.38 -13.63
N GLN A 135 50.33 31.23 -14.49
CA GLN A 135 49.48 30.06 -14.69
C GLN A 135 49.68 28.88 -13.71
N GLY A 136 48.60 28.59 -12.98
CA GLY A 136 48.31 27.32 -12.35
C GLY A 136 46.84 26.97 -12.57
N ASP A 137 46.47 26.89 -13.85
CA ASP A 137 45.13 26.61 -14.35
C ASP A 137 44.72 25.18 -13.94
N LYS A 138 44.05 25.04 -12.78
CA LYS A 138 43.16 23.90 -12.54
C LYS A 138 41.76 24.32 -12.96
N LYS A 139 41.58 24.39 -14.27
CA LYS A 139 40.31 24.23 -14.96
C LYS A 139 39.69 22.93 -14.44
N GLN A 140 38.85 23.05 -13.41
CA GLN A 140 37.89 22.01 -13.10
C GLN A 140 37.00 21.93 -14.34
N GLU A 141 37.29 20.96 -15.20
CA GLU A 141 36.33 20.43 -16.14
C GLU A 141 35.06 20.15 -15.35
N LYS A 142 34.08 21.06 -15.48
CA LYS A 142 32.68 20.68 -15.38
C LYS A 142 32.51 19.60 -16.43
N LYS A 143 32.64 18.34 -16.02
CA LYS A 143 31.96 17.26 -16.73
C LYS A 143 30.51 17.69 -16.78
N GLU A 144 30.06 18.16 -17.95
CA GLU A 144 28.65 18.12 -18.30
C GLU A 144 28.22 16.68 -18.04
N VAL A 145 27.53 16.48 -16.92
CA VAL A 145 26.83 15.24 -16.66
C VAL A 145 25.77 15.21 -17.74
N GLU A 146 25.96 14.36 -18.75
CA GLU A 146 24.96 14.10 -19.79
C GLU A 146 23.62 13.91 -19.06
N THR A 147 22.72 14.88 -19.25
CA THR A 147 21.39 14.81 -18.66
C THR A 147 20.67 13.69 -19.40
N PRO A 148 20.13 12.69 -18.69
CA PRO A 148 19.30 11.70 -19.34
C PRO A 148 18.17 12.42 -20.09
N ASP A 149 17.94 12.04 -21.34
CA ASP A 149 16.88 12.62 -22.17
C ASP A 149 15.54 12.05 -21.69
N TYR A 150 14.90 12.75 -20.75
CA TYR A 150 13.59 12.37 -20.20
C TYR A 150 12.48 12.90 -21.11
N LYS A 151 11.44 12.08 -21.31
CA LYS A 151 10.26 12.46 -22.09
C LYS A 151 9.51 13.63 -21.43
N HIS A 152 9.46 13.65 -20.11
CA HIS A 152 8.75 14.66 -19.34
C HIS A 152 9.68 15.84 -18.98
N PRO A 153 9.35 17.08 -19.39
CA PRO A 153 10.16 18.26 -19.08
C PRO A 153 10.24 18.52 -17.57
N GLU A 154 9.18 18.18 -16.82
CA GLU A 154 9.12 18.31 -15.35
C GLU A 154 10.21 17.49 -14.65
N ILE A 155 10.54 16.29 -15.16
CA ILE A 155 11.63 15.47 -14.64
C ILE A 155 12.99 16.13 -14.93
N THR A 156 13.15 16.65 -16.14
CA THR A 156 14.38 17.37 -16.53
C THR A 156 14.61 18.59 -15.65
N GLU A 157 13.57 19.39 -15.41
CA GLU A 157 13.62 20.55 -14.51
C GLU A 157 13.96 20.14 -13.08
N PHE A 158 13.27 19.12 -12.54
CA PHE A 158 13.54 18.58 -11.22
C PHE A 158 14.99 18.08 -11.09
N TYR A 159 15.49 17.36 -12.09
CA TYR A 159 16.84 16.84 -12.13
C TYR A 159 17.88 17.95 -12.11
N GLN A 160 17.73 18.97 -12.96
CA GLN A 160 18.64 20.11 -13.01
C GLN A 160 18.65 20.90 -11.69
N LYS A 161 17.47 21.10 -11.11
CA LYS A 161 17.27 21.90 -9.90
C LYS A 161 17.79 21.22 -8.63
N TYR A 162 17.57 19.91 -8.48
CA TYR A 162 17.82 19.21 -7.20
C TYR A 162 18.89 18.13 -7.24
N ILE A 163 19.27 17.61 -8.42
CA ILE A 163 20.16 16.44 -8.53
C ILE A 163 21.49 16.82 -9.18
N ALA A 164 21.47 17.44 -10.36
CA ALA A 164 22.64 17.64 -11.21
C ALA A 164 23.82 18.34 -10.50
N ASN A 165 23.53 19.30 -9.63
CA ASN A 165 24.52 20.10 -8.92
C ASN A 165 24.63 19.76 -7.42
N THR A 166 23.98 18.69 -6.95
CA THR A 166 23.97 18.30 -5.54
C THR A 166 25.10 17.29 -5.25
N PRO A 167 26.18 17.65 -4.53
CA PRO A 167 27.37 16.79 -4.38
C PRO A 167 27.12 15.45 -3.69
N THR A 168 26.03 15.35 -2.92
CA THR A 168 25.64 14.13 -2.20
C THR A 168 24.88 13.14 -3.10
N CYS A 169 24.32 13.59 -4.23
CA CYS A 169 23.67 12.73 -5.22
C CYS A 169 24.71 12.12 -6.18
N ARG A 170 25.42 11.09 -5.71
CA ARG A 170 26.51 10.44 -6.46
C ARG A 170 26.57 8.92 -6.22
N GLY A 171 27.27 8.20 -7.08
CA GLY A 171 27.46 6.75 -6.98
C GLY A 171 26.13 5.99 -6.94
N ASN A 172 26.02 4.98 -6.08
CA ASN A 172 24.81 4.16 -5.94
C ASN A 172 23.53 4.99 -5.71
N ALA A 173 23.62 6.14 -5.02
CA ALA A 173 22.45 6.97 -4.78
C ALA A 173 21.93 7.62 -6.07
N LEU A 174 22.85 8.09 -6.92
CA LEU A 174 22.49 8.66 -8.22
C LEU A 174 21.91 7.60 -9.16
N GLU A 175 22.50 6.40 -9.19
CA GLU A 175 22.00 5.27 -9.99
C GLU A 175 20.55 4.90 -9.61
N VAL A 176 20.23 4.86 -8.31
CA VAL A 176 18.86 4.60 -7.85
C VAL A 176 17.92 5.72 -8.24
N ILE A 177 18.34 6.98 -8.11
CA ILE A 177 17.53 8.14 -8.49
C ILE A 177 17.23 8.11 -9.99
N HIS A 178 18.23 7.84 -10.84
CA HIS A 178 18.04 7.71 -12.29
C HIS A 178 17.05 6.59 -12.62
N GLU A 179 17.17 5.42 -11.98
CA GLU A 179 16.27 4.31 -12.24
C GLU A 179 14.82 4.64 -11.83
N LEU A 180 14.61 5.29 -10.68
CA LEU A 180 13.28 5.72 -10.24
C LEU A 180 12.69 6.80 -11.17
N LEU A 181 13.48 7.78 -11.59
CA LEU A 181 13.05 8.79 -12.55
C LEU A 181 12.72 8.18 -13.91
N ARG A 182 13.52 7.22 -14.39
CA ARG A 182 13.23 6.47 -15.62
C ARG A 182 11.91 5.71 -15.54
N LEU A 183 11.65 5.01 -14.43
CA LEU A 183 10.39 4.29 -14.22
C LEU A 183 9.18 5.23 -14.23
N LEU A 184 9.29 6.41 -13.60
CA LEU A 184 8.25 7.42 -13.60
C LEU A 184 8.09 8.08 -14.98
N ASP A 185 9.19 8.33 -15.70
CA ASP A 185 9.16 8.90 -17.05
C ASP A 185 8.52 7.95 -18.09
N GLU A 186 8.61 6.65 -17.87
CA GLU A 186 8.05 5.63 -18.77
C GLU A 186 6.56 5.38 -18.54
N GLU A 187 6.09 5.39 -17.29
CA GLU A 187 4.75 4.89 -16.92
C GLU A 187 4.02 5.75 -15.86
N GLY A 188 4.60 6.86 -15.43
CA GLY A 188 4.10 7.68 -14.31
C GLY A 188 2.92 8.59 -14.63
N ASP A 189 2.41 8.58 -15.86
CA ASP A 189 1.20 9.32 -16.27
C ASP A 189 -0.10 8.78 -15.64
N CYS A 190 -0.03 7.61 -15.00
CA CYS A 190 -1.16 7.06 -14.27
C CYS A 190 -1.57 7.96 -13.10
N PRO A 191 -2.85 7.97 -12.69
CA PRO A 191 -3.31 8.74 -11.53
C PRO A 191 -2.51 8.44 -10.26
N SER A 192 -2.15 9.48 -9.52
CA SER A 192 -1.47 9.35 -8.23
C SER A 192 -2.35 8.79 -7.11
N VAL A 193 -3.67 8.81 -7.30
CA VAL A 193 -4.66 8.23 -6.38
C VAL A 193 -5.42 7.10 -7.07
N VAL A 194 -5.59 5.97 -6.38
CA VAL A 194 -6.35 4.83 -6.89
C VAL A 194 -7.41 4.44 -5.87
N GLN A 195 -8.65 4.25 -6.30
CA GLN A 195 -9.73 3.75 -5.44
C GLN A 195 -9.61 2.22 -5.25
N VAL A 196 -8.53 1.78 -4.60
CA VAL A 196 -8.34 0.38 -4.21
C VAL A 196 -8.72 0.19 -2.74
N TYR A 197 -9.60 -0.76 -2.45
CA TYR A 197 -10.06 -1.06 -1.09
C TYR A 197 -8.88 -1.48 -0.19
N GLY A 198 -8.56 -0.67 0.83
CA GLY A 198 -7.43 -0.89 1.75
C GLY A 198 -6.36 0.21 1.69
N ASP A 199 -6.40 1.06 0.66
CA ASP A 199 -5.56 2.25 0.54
C ASP A 199 -6.11 3.40 1.41
N GLN A 200 -5.25 4.25 1.98
CA GLN A 200 -5.68 5.42 2.74
C GLN A 200 -6.51 6.38 1.88
N GLU A 201 -6.20 6.42 0.59
CA GLU A 201 -6.84 7.29 -0.42
C GLU A 201 -8.25 6.80 -0.82
N ALA A 202 -8.61 5.55 -0.48
CA ALA A 202 -9.97 5.04 -0.68
C ALA A 202 -11.02 5.72 0.23
N ASN A 203 -10.58 6.46 1.25
CA ASN A 203 -11.44 7.23 2.15
C ASN A 203 -11.69 8.67 1.68
N LEU A 204 -11.12 9.09 0.55
CA LEU A 204 -11.32 10.43 -0.01
C LEU A 204 -12.78 10.59 -0.46
N ASP A 205 -13.36 11.78 -0.22
CA ASP A 205 -14.66 12.11 -0.80
C ASP A 205 -14.55 12.25 -2.32
N ALA A 206 -15.66 12.09 -3.02
CA ALA A 206 -15.68 12.05 -4.48
C ALA A 206 -15.12 13.32 -5.14
N ASN A 207 -15.29 14.49 -4.52
CA ASN A 207 -14.76 15.74 -5.07
C ASN A 207 -13.24 15.77 -4.92
N THR A 208 -12.74 15.46 -3.72
CA THR A 208 -11.29 15.39 -3.47
C THR A 208 -10.61 14.34 -4.35
N PHE A 209 -11.21 13.16 -4.49
CA PHE A 209 -10.70 12.10 -5.37
C PHE A 209 -10.63 12.57 -6.84
N ASN A 210 -11.71 13.14 -7.38
CA ASN A 210 -11.73 13.61 -8.77
C ASN A 210 -10.63 14.64 -9.04
N ARG A 211 -10.36 15.52 -8.07
CA ARG A 211 -9.32 16.54 -8.21
C ARG A 211 -7.92 15.94 -8.17
N LEU A 212 -7.66 15.04 -7.21
CA LEU A 212 -6.35 14.39 -7.07
C LEU A 212 -6.08 13.36 -8.18
N SER A 213 -7.12 12.74 -8.75
CA SER A 213 -6.97 11.79 -9.87
C SER A 213 -6.43 12.42 -11.15
N LYS A 214 -6.52 13.76 -11.27
CA LYS A 214 -5.92 14.52 -12.37
C LYS A 214 -4.41 14.74 -12.19
N VAL A 215 -3.87 14.51 -11.00
CA VAL A 215 -2.45 14.61 -10.72
C VAL A 215 -1.82 13.25 -11.00
N SER A 216 -0.86 13.21 -11.92
CA SER A 216 -0.16 11.97 -12.26
C SER A 216 0.75 11.50 -11.12
N LEU A 217 1.06 10.21 -11.10
CA LEU A 217 1.97 9.62 -10.12
C LEU A 217 3.37 10.24 -10.22
N LEU A 218 3.82 10.54 -11.44
CA LEU A 218 5.04 11.31 -11.71
C LEU A 218 4.99 12.64 -10.99
N GLN A 219 3.98 13.47 -11.27
CA GLN A 219 3.86 14.81 -10.69
C GLN A 219 3.81 14.77 -9.17
N HIS A 220 2.97 13.89 -8.62
CA HIS A 220 2.87 13.70 -7.18
C HIS A 220 4.22 13.30 -6.55
N SER A 221 4.90 12.31 -7.13
CA SER A 221 6.20 11.85 -6.63
C SER A 221 7.27 12.97 -6.64
N LEU A 222 7.27 13.82 -7.68
CA LEU A 222 8.14 15.00 -7.74
C LEU A 222 7.77 16.03 -6.66
N HIS A 223 6.49 16.34 -6.48
CA HIS A 223 6.03 17.26 -5.44
C HIS A 223 6.42 16.79 -4.04
N VAL A 224 6.21 15.50 -3.73
CA VAL A 224 6.63 14.91 -2.44
C VAL A 224 8.14 15.03 -2.26
N ALA A 225 8.92 14.79 -3.32
CA ALA A 225 10.37 14.93 -3.26
C ALA A 225 10.79 16.38 -3.00
N GLU A 226 10.15 17.37 -3.63
CA GLU A 226 10.40 18.79 -3.36
C GLU A 226 10.08 19.14 -1.90
N GLU A 227 8.93 18.74 -1.37
CA GLU A 227 8.57 18.97 0.04
C GLU A 227 9.55 18.29 1.00
N MET A 228 9.97 17.06 0.68
CA MET A 228 10.99 16.38 1.46
C MET A 228 12.33 17.10 1.40
N ILE A 229 12.76 17.68 0.28
CA ILE A 229 14.02 18.44 0.20
C ILE A 229 13.93 19.75 0.97
N ASN A 230 12.86 20.51 0.75
CA ASN A 230 12.65 21.84 1.31
C ASN A 230 12.51 21.82 2.84
N SER A 231 12.07 20.70 3.41
CA SER A 231 11.97 20.51 4.86
C SER A 231 13.29 20.13 5.56
N LYS A 232 14.41 19.94 4.84
CA LYS A 232 15.69 19.51 5.44
C LYS A 232 16.60 20.67 5.82
N LYS A 233 17.39 20.43 6.86
CA LYS A 233 18.49 21.30 7.30
C LYS A 233 19.88 20.78 6.90
N SER A 234 19.98 19.57 6.31
CA SER A 234 21.26 18.93 5.99
C SER A 234 21.29 18.36 4.58
N LEU A 235 22.31 18.75 3.81
CA LEU A 235 22.57 18.29 2.44
C LEU A 235 22.82 16.77 2.35
N ALA A 236 23.29 16.14 3.43
CA ALA A 236 23.55 14.70 3.49
C ALA A 236 22.26 13.85 3.40
N LEU A 237 21.11 14.44 3.74
CA LEU A 237 19.82 13.76 3.70
C LEU A 237 19.09 13.92 2.35
N ILE A 238 19.62 14.72 1.43
CA ILE A 238 18.96 14.99 0.13
C ILE A 238 18.77 13.70 -0.69
N PRO A 239 19.80 12.87 -0.95
CA PRO A 239 19.62 11.66 -1.76
C PRO A 239 18.65 10.68 -1.11
N THR A 240 18.72 10.55 0.22
CA THR A 240 17.79 9.74 1.01
C THR A 240 16.35 10.21 0.83
N SER A 241 16.14 11.52 0.87
CA SER A 241 14.82 12.14 0.77
C SER A 241 14.23 11.96 -0.63
N ILE A 242 15.04 12.19 -1.67
CA ILE A 242 14.65 11.97 -3.07
C ILE A 242 14.26 10.51 -3.30
N ILE A 243 15.14 9.56 -2.94
CA ILE A 243 14.87 8.12 -3.16
C ILE A 243 13.63 7.67 -2.38
N THR A 244 13.45 8.17 -1.15
CA THR A 244 12.27 7.83 -0.34
C THR A 244 10.99 8.37 -0.98
N ALA A 245 10.99 9.63 -1.42
CA ALA A 245 9.82 10.25 -2.05
C ALA A 245 9.47 9.62 -3.40
N LEU A 246 10.44 9.51 -4.32
CA LEU A 246 10.22 8.92 -5.64
C LEU A 246 9.83 7.44 -5.55
N GLY A 247 10.31 6.73 -4.52
CA GLY A 247 10.09 5.30 -4.35
C GLY A 247 8.85 4.92 -3.54
N HIS A 248 8.18 5.83 -2.82
CA HIS A 248 7.14 5.41 -1.86
C HIS A 248 5.89 4.84 -2.51
N ASP A 249 5.46 5.44 -3.61
CA ASP A 249 4.27 5.07 -4.37
C ASP A 249 4.59 4.45 -5.74
N ILE A 250 5.86 4.12 -6.00
CA ILE A 250 6.29 3.51 -7.27
C ILE A 250 5.58 2.18 -7.57
N GLY A 251 5.10 1.49 -6.54
CA GLY A 251 4.27 0.30 -6.64
C GLY A 251 2.88 0.54 -7.23
N LYS A 252 2.46 1.79 -7.41
CA LYS A 252 1.24 2.19 -8.14
C LYS A 252 1.42 2.18 -9.66
N LEU A 253 2.64 1.98 -10.19
CA LEU A 253 2.84 1.89 -11.64
C LEU A 253 2.13 0.64 -12.21
N PRO A 254 1.49 0.75 -13.40
CA PRO A 254 0.71 -0.33 -14.00
C PRO A 254 1.45 -1.67 -14.08
N LYS A 255 2.70 -1.69 -14.55
CA LYS A 255 3.50 -2.92 -14.67
C LYS A 255 3.69 -3.67 -13.34
N PHE A 256 3.66 -2.96 -12.22
CA PHE A 256 3.86 -3.54 -10.90
C PHE A 256 2.54 -3.95 -10.25
N ILE A 257 1.45 -3.24 -10.54
CA ILE A 257 0.09 -3.64 -10.14
C ILE A 257 -0.26 -5.02 -10.73
N GLU A 258 0.15 -5.29 -11.98
CA GLU A 258 -0.09 -6.57 -12.64
C GLU A 258 0.76 -7.73 -12.08
N GLN A 259 1.98 -7.45 -11.62
CA GLN A 259 2.96 -8.46 -11.18
C GLN A 259 2.94 -8.72 -9.66
N LEU A 260 2.54 -7.73 -8.86
CA LEU A 260 2.66 -7.72 -7.41
C LEU A 260 1.28 -7.47 -6.77
N TYR A 261 0.40 -8.49 -6.84
CA TYR A 261 -0.85 -8.65 -6.10
C TYR A 261 -1.61 -7.36 -5.70
N SER A 262 -2.72 -7.05 -6.38
CA SER A 262 -3.66 -5.95 -6.09
C SER A 262 -4.49 -6.14 -4.80
N THR A 263 -3.84 -6.35 -3.66
CA THR A 263 -4.47 -6.28 -2.33
C THR A 263 -4.52 -4.86 -1.76
N GLY A 264 -4.23 -3.82 -2.56
CA GLY A 264 -4.18 -2.43 -2.08
C GLY A 264 -2.97 -2.15 -1.19
N ASP A 265 -1.89 -2.92 -1.32
CA ASP A 265 -0.67 -2.77 -0.53
C ASP A 265 0.48 -2.27 -1.42
N HIS A 266 0.26 -1.12 -2.08
CA HIS A 266 1.32 -0.45 -2.86
C HIS A 266 2.59 -0.16 -2.02
N PRO A 267 2.54 0.05 -0.68
CA PRO A 267 3.77 0.10 0.11
C PRO A 267 4.65 -1.15 -0.04
N LEU A 268 4.05 -2.35 -0.10
CA LEU A 268 4.79 -3.59 -0.33
C LEU A 268 5.28 -3.73 -1.77
N ALA A 269 4.45 -3.37 -2.76
CA ALA A 269 4.89 -3.39 -4.16
C ALA A 269 6.07 -2.44 -4.38
N SER A 270 6.00 -1.22 -3.83
CA SER A 270 7.10 -0.24 -3.83
C SER A 270 8.38 -0.79 -3.19
N MET A 271 8.28 -1.56 -2.11
CA MET A 271 9.46 -2.23 -1.53
C MET A 271 10.11 -3.21 -2.50
N VAL A 272 9.31 -4.02 -3.20
CA VAL A 272 9.83 -5.02 -4.13
C VAL A 272 10.55 -4.35 -5.29
N VAL A 273 9.97 -3.27 -5.83
CA VAL A 273 10.60 -2.44 -6.87
C VAL A 273 11.94 -1.90 -6.37
N LEU A 274 11.99 -1.26 -5.21
CA LEU A 274 13.24 -0.73 -4.64
C LEU A 274 14.28 -1.82 -4.41
N GLN A 275 13.88 -2.99 -3.90
CA GLN A 275 14.77 -4.12 -3.67
C GLN A 275 15.30 -4.73 -4.96
N SER A 276 14.59 -4.59 -6.08
CA SER A 276 15.02 -5.07 -7.39
C SER A 276 16.16 -4.24 -7.99
N ILE A 277 16.35 -2.99 -7.54
CA ILE A 277 17.42 -2.09 -8.00
C ILE A 277 18.73 -2.49 -7.30
N PRO A 278 19.76 -3.03 -8.00
CA PRO A 278 20.97 -3.53 -7.33
C PRO A 278 21.75 -2.44 -6.58
N ALA A 279 21.75 -1.22 -7.11
CA ALA A 279 22.38 -0.06 -6.47
C ALA A 279 21.71 0.32 -5.15
N PHE A 280 20.41 0.10 -5.01
CA PHE A 280 19.65 0.41 -3.80
C PHE A 280 20.11 -0.42 -2.60
N GLN A 281 20.37 -1.72 -2.81
CA GLN A 281 20.85 -2.60 -1.73
C GLN A 281 22.24 -2.20 -1.21
N LYS A 282 23.01 -1.44 -1.99
CA LYS A 282 24.35 -0.95 -1.63
C LYS A 282 24.32 0.38 -0.88
N LEU A 283 23.15 1.00 -0.70
CA LEU A 283 23.03 2.26 0.05
C LEU A 283 23.20 2.00 1.56
N PRO A 284 23.92 2.85 2.31
CA PRO A 284 24.13 2.65 3.74
C PRO A 284 22.82 2.69 4.55
N ASN A 285 21.82 3.39 4.03
CA ASN A 285 20.53 3.64 4.66
C ASN A 285 19.35 2.91 3.97
N HIS A 286 19.61 1.93 3.09
CA HIS A 286 18.58 1.19 2.35
C HIS A 286 17.47 0.63 3.27
N LYS A 287 17.82 0.13 4.46
CA LYS A 287 16.84 -0.38 5.44
C LYS A 287 15.91 0.70 5.99
N GLN A 288 16.44 1.90 6.24
CA GLN A 288 15.64 3.03 6.73
C GLN A 288 14.65 3.48 5.64
N ILE A 289 15.11 3.57 4.39
CA ILE A 289 14.26 3.90 3.24
C ILE A 289 13.16 2.84 3.08
N LEU A 290 13.52 1.55 3.06
CA LEU A 290 12.54 0.46 2.95
C LEU A 290 11.51 0.49 4.08
N ASN A 291 11.93 0.73 5.32
CA ASN A 291 11.02 0.82 6.44
C ASN A 291 10.06 2.01 6.28
N ALA A 292 10.56 3.18 5.85
CA ALA A 292 9.73 4.36 5.61
C ALA A 292 8.70 4.09 4.49
N VAL A 293 9.13 3.52 3.37
CA VAL A 293 8.25 3.17 2.24
C VAL A 293 7.23 2.11 2.62
N ARG A 294 7.63 1.02 3.29
CA ARG A 294 6.70 -0.03 3.75
C ARG A 294 5.61 0.52 4.67
N ASP A 295 6.00 1.45 5.53
CA ASP A 295 5.20 1.85 6.67
C ASP A 295 4.50 3.20 6.45
N HIS A 296 4.48 3.75 5.24
CA HIS A 296 4.00 5.11 5.00
C HIS A 296 2.50 5.29 5.27
N HIS A 297 1.72 4.20 5.22
CA HIS A 297 0.33 4.17 5.70
C HIS A 297 0.17 4.01 7.23
N LYS A 298 1.24 3.75 8.00
CA LYS A 298 1.13 3.56 9.46
C LYS A 298 1.02 4.91 10.18
N ALA A 299 0.32 4.94 11.31
CA ALA A 299 0.06 6.16 12.07
C ALA A 299 1.33 6.89 12.56
N LYS A 300 2.35 6.14 13.01
CA LYS A 300 3.62 6.69 13.53
C LYS A 300 4.78 5.77 13.18
N GLY A 301 5.96 6.37 13.01
CA GLY A 301 7.21 5.62 13.00
C GLY A 301 8.43 6.52 13.09
N GLU A 302 9.52 6.05 12.50
CA GLU A 302 10.82 6.71 12.57
C GLU A 302 10.81 8.10 11.89
N ILE A 303 11.85 8.90 12.15
CA ILE A 303 11.93 10.30 11.68
C ILE A 303 11.74 10.38 10.16
N LEU A 304 12.38 9.48 9.39
CA LEU A 304 12.25 9.45 7.92
C LEU A 304 10.82 9.18 7.46
N LEU A 305 10.10 8.31 8.17
CA LEU A 305 8.71 8.02 7.87
C LEU A 305 7.81 9.24 8.12
N ASN A 306 7.96 9.90 9.26
CA ASN A 306 7.15 11.07 9.56
C ASN A 306 7.45 12.21 8.57
N MET A 307 8.71 12.38 8.17
CA MET A 307 9.09 13.35 7.14
C MET A 307 8.47 13.04 5.78
N LEU A 308 8.39 11.76 5.39
CA LEU A 308 7.70 11.34 4.16
C LEU A 308 6.21 11.67 4.24
N LYS A 309 5.53 11.34 5.34
CA LYS A 309 4.10 11.62 5.52
C LYS A 309 3.77 13.11 5.55
N ASP A 310 4.59 13.90 6.22
CA ASP A 310 4.40 15.35 6.28
C ASP A 310 4.59 15.99 4.89
N ALA A 311 5.54 15.48 4.11
CA ALA A 311 5.80 15.92 2.74
C ALA A 311 4.68 15.51 1.78
N ASP A 312 4.22 14.26 1.84
CA ASP A 312 3.07 13.76 1.09
C ASP A 312 1.82 14.63 1.33
N GLN A 313 1.47 14.85 2.59
CA GLN A 313 0.32 15.70 2.93
C GLN A 313 0.50 17.15 2.48
N GLN A 314 1.72 17.69 2.47
CA GLN A 314 2.00 19.03 1.95
C GLN A 314 1.82 19.09 0.43
N ALA A 315 2.33 18.09 -0.30
CA ALA A 315 2.13 17.95 -1.74
C ALA A 315 0.64 17.89 -2.06
N ARG A 316 -0.13 17.03 -1.38
CA ARG A 316 -1.60 16.93 -1.54
C ARG A 316 -2.31 18.25 -1.29
N ARG A 317 -1.90 19.03 -0.27
CA ARG A 317 -2.47 20.36 -0.02
C ARG A 317 -2.19 21.34 -1.16
N LYS A 318 -1.00 21.30 -1.75
CA LYS A 318 -0.62 22.14 -2.89
C LYS A 318 -1.34 21.72 -4.18
N GLU A 319 -1.45 20.43 -4.44
CA GLU A 319 -2.19 19.86 -5.56
C GLU A 319 -3.67 20.28 -5.53
N LEU A 320 -4.28 20.26 -4.35
CA LEU A 320 -5.63 20.79 -4.12
C LEU A 320 -5.71 22.33 -4.11
N GLY A 321 -4.58 23.04 -4.01
CA GLY A 321 -4.53 24.50 -4.06
C GLY A 321 -4.33 25.05 -5.48
N ASN A 322 -3.55 24.33 -6.30
CA ASN A 322 -3.14 24.73 -7.64
C ASN A 322 -4.14 24.39 -8.75
N THR A 323 -5.32 23.84 -8.41
CA THR A 323 -6.44 23.76 -9.36
C THR A 323 -7.04 25.16 -9.56
N THR A 324 -6.36 26.02 -10.32
CA THR A 324 -6.78 27.41 -10.54
C THR A 324 -7.93 27.54 -11.54
N VAL A 325 -9.05 28.10 -11.05
CA VAL A 325 -9.82 29.24 -11.60
C VAL A 325 -10.58 29.12 -12.94
N GLU A 326 -10.34 28.14 -13.81
CA GLU A 326 -11.14 28.02 -15.05
C GLU A 326 -12.55 27.41 -14.85
N ASP A 327 -12.77 26.72 -13.73
CA ASP A 327 -14.05 26.06 -13.41
C ASP A 327 -15.04 26.93 -12.62
N LEU A 328 -14.75 28.23 -12.41
CA LEU A 328 -15.62 29.15 -11.66
C LEU A 328 -16.18 30.26 -12.54
N LYS A 329 -17.22 29.94 -13.32
CA LYS A 329 -18.30 30.89 -13.59
C LYS A 329 -19.52 30.53 -12.74
N PRO A 330 -19.95 31.40 -11.81
CA PRO A 330 -21.16 31.17 -11.04
C PRO A 330 -22.34 31.65 -11.88
N ASP A 331 -23.18 30.74 -12.38
CA ASP A 331 -24.49 31.15 -12.88
C ASP A 331 -25.49 31.14 -11.73
N SER A 332 -25.72 32.35 -11.24
CA SER A 332 -26.78 32.71 -10.33
C SER A 332 -28.12 32.66 -11.09
N ASN A 333 -28.94 31.64 -10.84
CA ASN A 333 -30.38 31.87 -10.73
C ASN A 333 -31.11 30.77 -9.95
N LYS A 334 -31.92 31.21 -8.99
CA LYS A 334 -32.89 30.40 -8.25
C LYS A 334 -34.09 30.11 -9.16
N GLY A 335 -34.53 28.86 -9.17
CA GLY A 335 -35.93 28.49 -9.42
C GLY A 335 -36.12 27.47 -10.53
N GLN A 336 -36.66 26.31 -10.15
CA GLN A 336 -37.47 25.38 -10.93
C GLN A 336 -36.99 25.04 -12.36
N ASP A 337 -36.49 23.82 -12.58
CA ASP A 337 -37.35 22.77 -13.13
C ASP A 337 -36.65 21.41 -13.28
N THR A 338 -37.45 20.39 -13.05
CA THR A 338 -37.15 18.97 -12.87
C THR A 338 -36.75 18.21 -14.14
N LYS A 339 -36.04 18.83 -15.10
CA LYS A 339 -35.74 18.18 -16.40
C LYS A 339 -34.31 18.28 -16.92
N GLU A 340 -33.41 18.99 -16.25
CA GLU A 340 -31.99 19.08 -16.68
C GLU A 340 -31.06 18.02 -16.05
N GLN A 341 -31.53 17.23 -15.08
CA GLN A 341 -30.73 16.12 -14.54
C GLN A 341 -30.71 14.85 -15.43
N GLU A 342 -31.53 14.78 -16.48
CA GLU A 342 -31.46 13.70 -17.48
C GLU A 342 -30.55 14.06 -18.67
N VAL A 343 -30.32 15.35 -18.97
CA VAL A 343 -29.57 15.77 -20.17
C VAL A 343 -28.06 15.88 -19.92
N VAL A 344 -27.63 16.23 -18.70
CA VAL A 344 -26.19 16.26 -18.36
C VAL A 344 -25.59 14.85 -18.22
N GLN A 345 -26.42 13.83 -17.95
CA GLN A 345 -25.99 12.43 -17.98
C GLN A 345 -25.75 11.90 -19.41
N GLN A 346 -26.28 12.59 -20.44
CA GLN A 346 -26.06 12.26 -21.86
C GLN A 346 -24.87 13.00 -22.49
N LEU A 347 -24.35 14.08 -21.87
CA LEU A 347 -23.22 14.85 -22.41
C LEU A 347 -21.84 14.44 -21.83
N LEU A 348 -21.82 13.53 -20.84
CA LEU A 348 -20.60 12.86 -20.36
C LEU A 348 -20.25 11.59 -21.17
N ALA A 349 -21.00 11.26 -22.22
CA ALA A 349 -20.74 10.15 -23.15
C ALA A 349 -19.83 10.59 -24.32
N GLY A 350 -18.76 11.32 -24.00
CA GLY A 350 -17.84 11.92 -24.98
C GLY A 350 -16.35 11.69 -24.70
N GLY A 351 -16.02 10.79 -23.77
CA GLY A 351 -14.73 10.11 -23.69
C GLY A 351 -15.05 8.62 -23.78
N GLU A 352 -14.33 7.90 -24.64
CA GLU A 352 -14.64 6.52 -25.04
C GLU A 352 -15.30 5.69 -23.92
N GLU A 353 -16.56 5.31 -24.17
CA GLU A 353 -17.32 4.42 -23.32
C GLU A 353 -16.55 3.09 -23.19
N GLU A 354 -15.80 2.88 -22.11
CA GLU A 354 -15.95 1.59 -21.44
C GLU A 354 -17.41 1.56 -20.99
N GLU A 355 -18.25 0.96 -21.83
CA GLU A 355 -19.57 0.47 -21.43
C GLU A 355 -19.43 -0.04 -19.99
N LYS A 356 -20.28 0.41 -19.06
CA LYS A 356 -20.44 -0.27 -17.77
C LYS A 356 -20.87 -1.70 -18.06
N ARG A 357 -19.90 -2.57 -18.34
CA ARG A 357 -20.14 -3.97 -18.68
C ARG A 357 -20.88 -4.55 -17.50
N LYS A 358 -22.13 -4.94 -17.73
CA LYS A 358 -22.90 -5.64 -16.71
C LYS A 358 -22.07 -6.87 -16.31
N PRO A 359 -21.91 -7.16 -15.01
CA PRO A 359 -21.13 -8.32 -14.60
C PRO A 359 -21.62 -9.57 -15.33
N GLU A 360 -20.69 -10.25 -15.98
CA GLU A 360 -20.99 -11.44 -16.77
C GLU A 360 -20.92 -12.68 -15.89
N LEU A 361 -21.75 -13.67 -16.23
CA LEU A 361 -21.68 -14.98 -15.61
C LEU A 361 -20.46 -15.74 -16.15
N VAL A 362 -19.54 -16.10 -15.26
CA VAL A 362 -18.38 -16.93 -15.56
C VAL A 362 -18.55 -18.32 -14.96
N ASP A 363 -17.82 -19.29 -15.53
CA ASP A 363 -17.86 -20.64 -15.00
C ASP A 363 -17.21 -20.72 -13.61
N ILE A 364 -18.00 -21.22 -12.66
CA ILE A 364 -17.62 -21.45 -11.27
C ILE A 364 -17.90 -22.90 -10.86
N SER A 365 -17.98 -23.82 -11.83
CA SER A 365 -18.17 -25.26 -11.60
C SER A 365 -17.10 -25.88 -10.70
N TRP A 366 -15.91 -25.28 -10.66
CA TRP A 366 -14.80 -25.65 -9.79
C TRP A 366 -15.06 -25.33 -8.30
N LEU A 367 -16.04 -24.48 -7.99
CA LEU A 367 -16.32 -24.04 -6.62
C LEU A 367 -17.43 -24.88 -5.98
N ASP A 368 -17.05 -25.72 -5.01
CA ASP A 368 -18.01 -26.39 -4.13
C ASP A 368 -18.68 -25.36 -3.21
N MET A 369 -19.96 -25.11 -3.46
CA MET A 369 -20.76 -24.12 -2.73
C MET A 369 -21.04 -24.50 -1.27
N ASP A 370 -21.12 -25.80 -0.96
CA ASP A 370 -21.41 -26.25 0.40
C ASP A 370 -20.15 -26.11 1.27
N LEU A 371 -18.99 -26.49 0.72
CA LEU A 371 -17.68 -26.22 1.33
C LEU A 371 -17.43 -24.71 1.45
N TYR A 372 -17.83 -23.92 0.45
CA TYR A 372 -17.72 -22.46 0.47
C TYR A 372 -18.51 -21.82 1.63
N LEU A 373 -19.76 -22.25 1.83
CA LEU A 373 -20.59 -21.79 2.95
C LEU A 373 -20.03 -22.21 4.31
N GLU A 374 -19.45 -23.42 4.42
CA GLU A 374 -18.77 -23.88 5.62
C GLU A 374 -17.56 -23.00 5.96
N HIS A 375 -16.72 -22.69 4.96
CA HIS A 375 -15.60 -21.79 5.16
C HIS A 375 -16.07 -20.38 5.55
N LEU A 376 -17.09 -19.83 4.90
CA LEU A 376 -17.66 -18.52 5.27
C LEU A 376 -18.14 -18.50 6.72
N LYS A 377 -18.81 -19.56 7.18
CA LYS A 377 -19.30 -19.69 8.55
C LYS A 377 -18.20 -19.49 9.58
N SER A 378 -16.98 -19.97 9.31
CA SER A 378 -15.85 -19.85 10.25
C SER A 378 -15.39 -18.42 10.51
N TYR A 379 -15.81 -17.44 9.69
CA TYR A 379 -15.47 -16.02 9.85
C TYR A 379 -16.64 -15.16 10.37
N ILE A 380 -17.84 -15.75 10.55
CA ILE A 380 -19.00 -15.02 11.05
C ILE A 380 -18.82 -14.71 12.54
N ASN A 381 -19.01 -13.45 12.90
CA ASN A 381 -18.88 -12.94 14.26
C ASN A 381 -17.48 -13.13 14.86
N VAL A 382 -16.45 -13.22 14.02
CA VAL A 382 -15.07 -13.30 14.45
C VAL A 382 -14.45 -11.91 14.46
N GLU A 383 -13.99 -11.52 15.63
CA GLU A 383 -13.18 -10.31 15.83
C GLU A 383 -11.73 -10.60 15.46
N ILE A 384 -11.19 -9.77 14.58
CA ILE A 384 -9.80 -9.83 14.17
C ILE A 384 -9.10 -8.61 14.74
N GLN A 385 -8.08 -8.88 15.55
CA GLN A 385 -7.29 -7.83 16.16
C GLN A 385 -6.31 -7.27 15.12
N GLY A 386 -6.62 -6.07 14.64
CA GLY A 386 -5.76 -5.27 13.78
C GLY A 386 -4.91 -4.28 14.56
N LYS A 387 -4.00 -3.63 13.84
CA LYS A 387 -3.11 -2.59 14.41
C LYS A 387 -3.86 -1.30 14.75
N GLU A 388 -5.01 -1.05 14.12
CA GLU A 388 -5.87 0.13 14.32
C GLU A 388 -7.11 -0.16 15.18
N GLY A 389 -7.20 -1.37 15.73
CA GLY A 389 -8.33 -1.82 16.53
C GLY A 389 -8.91 -3.14 16.05
N VAL A 390 -10.10 -3.45 16.54
CA VAL A 390 -10.80 -4.69 16.21
C VAL A 390 -11.63 -4.48 14.94
N TYR A 391 -11.41 -5.32 13.93
CA TYR A 391 -12.20 -5.36 12.71
C TYR A 391 -12.83 -6.74 12.51
N TRP A 392 -13.76 -6.86 11.57
CA TRP A 392 -14.47 -8.09 11.25
C TRP A 392 -14.86 -8.11 9.78
N PHE A 393 -15.01 -9.32 9.23
CA PHE A 393 -15.41 -9.50 7.83
C PHE A 393 -16.88 -9.87 7.65
N ALA A 394 -17.48 -10.51 8.65
CA ALA A 394 -18.86 -10.91 8.62
C ALA A 394 -19.48 -10.86 10.02
N PHE A 395 -20.77 -10.52 10.08
CA PHE A 395 -21.50 -10.49 11.34
C PHE A 395 -22.98 -10.82 11.12
N SER A 396 -23.59 -11.49 12.09
CA SER A 396 -25.03 -11.77 12.10
C SER A 396 -25.83 -10.61 12.69
N THR A 397 -27.13 -10.60 12.48
CA THR A 397 -28.06 -9.67 13.13
C THR A 397 -29.32 -10.38 13.63
N PRO A 398 -29.96 -9.90 14.71
CA PRO A 398 -31.16 -10.55 15.27
C PRO A 398 -32.35 -10.64 14.31
N ASN A 399 -32.40 -9.77 13.30
CA ASN A 399 -33.42 -9.76 12.25
C ASN A 399 -33.30 -10.90 11.22
N GLY A 400 -32.37 -11.85 11.42
CA GLY A 400 -32.28 -13.05 10.61
C GLY A 400 -31.33 -12.97 9.41
N TYR A 401 -30.45 -11.97 9.37
CA TYR A 401 -29.46 -11.80 8.31
C TYR A 401 -28.02 -11.95 8.80
N VAL A 402 -27.13 -12.24 7.86
CA VAL A 402 -25.68 -12.19 8.04
C VAL A 402 -25.10 -11.31 6.95
N TYR A 403 -24.36 -10.27 7.34
CA TYR A 403 -23.72 -9.36 6.41
C TYR A 403 -22.26 -9.78 6.21
N VAL A 404 -21.89 -10.06 4.97
CA VAL A 404 -20.57 -10.58 4.60
C VAL A 404 -19.88 -9.59 3.66
N GLN A 405 -18.65 -9.19 3.96
CA GLN A 405 -17.89 -8.31 3.06
C GLN A 405 -17.46 -9.05 1.78
N PRO A 406 -17.48 -8.41 0.59
CA PRO A 406 -17.01 -9.04 -0.65
C PRO A 406 -15.57 -9.53 -0.59
N GLN A 407 -14.71 -8.88 0.20
CA GLN A 407 -13.34 -9.31 0.41
C GLN A 407 -13.28 -10.74 1.00
N LEU A 408 -14.17 -11.06 1.94
CA LEU A 408 -14.24 -12.40 2.50
C LEU A 408 -14.77 -13.41 1.49
N LEU A 409 -15.77 -13.02 0.69
CA LEU A 409 -16.26 -13.86 -0.40
C LEU A 409 -15.13 -14.25 -1.38
N TRP A 410 -14.31 -13.26 -1.75
CA TRP A 410 -13.14 -13.46 -2.61
C TRP A 410 -12.09 -14.36 -1.96
N ASN A 411 -11.70 -14.05 -0.72
CA ASN A 411 -10.65 -14.78 0.01
C ASN A 411 -11.00 -16.27 0.20
N VAL A 412 -12.26 -16.59 0.52
CA VAL A 412 -12.71 -17.98 0.64
C VAL A 412 -12.67 -18.69 -0.72
N ALA A 413 -13.10 -18.02 -1.79
CA ALA A 413 -13.08 -18.59 -3.13
C ALA A 413 -11.65 -18.93 -3.56
N LYS A 414 -10.70 -18.01 -3.34
CA LYS A 414 -9.26 -18.25 -3.59
C LYS A 414 -8.71 -19.40 -2.78
N ARG A 415 -9.09 -19.53 -1.51
CA ARG A 415 -8.62 -20.60 -0.64
C ARG A 415 -9.04 -21.97 -1.15
N ILE A 416 -10.30 -22.12 -1.61
CA ILE A 416 -10.80 -23.37 -2.19
C ILE A 416 -10.14 -23.63 -3.54
N ALA A 417 -10.04 -22.62 -4.41
CA ALA A 417 -9.35 -22.75 -5.69
C ALA A 417 -7.90 -23.22 -5.50
N ASN A 418 -7.18 -22.67 -4.53
CA ASN A 418 -5.82 -23.08 -4.21
C ASN A 418 -5.74 -24.53 -3.72
N SER A 419 -6.69 -25.00 -2.91
CA SER A 419 -6.67 -26.38 -2.40
C SER A 419 -6.92 -27.43 -3.47
N ILE A 420 -7.63 -27.07 -4.55
CA ILE A 420 -7.87 -27.94 -5.71
C ILE A 420 -6.94 -27.65 -6.90
N GLY A 421 -6.02 -26.69 -6.77
CA GLY A 421 -5.06 -26.32 -7.82
C GLY A 421 -5.64 -25.51 -8.98
N TYR A 422 -6.81 -24.89 -8.82
CA TYR A 422 -7.44 -24.05 -9.84
C TYR A 422 -6.79 -22.67 -9.89
N GLN A 423 -5.88 -22.46 -10.84
CA GLN A 423 -5.06 -21.24 -10.92
C GLN A 423 -5.77 -20.06 -11.58
N THR A 424 -6.78 -20.29 -12.43
CA THR A 424 -7.45 -19.23 -13.21
C THR A 424 -8.16 -18.20 -12.33
N ILE A 425 -8.48 -18.51 -11.08
CA ILE A 425 -9.07 -17.51 -10.17
C ILE A 425 -8.10 -16.37 -9.86
N PHE A 426 -6.78 -16.63 -9.86
CA PHE A 426 -5.77 -15.64 -9.48
C PHE A 426 -5.57 -14.55 -10.54
N ALA A 427 -6.07 -14.76 -11.77
CA ALA A 427 -6.17 -13.68 -12.76
C ALA A 427 -7.03 -12.51 -12.26
N GLY A 428 -7.99 -12.77 -11.37
CA GLY A 428 -8.81 -11.73 -10.74
C GLY A 428 -8.09 -10.92 -9.66
N GLU A 429 -6.81 -11.19 -9.39
CA GLU A 429 -5.99 -10.27 -8.61
C GLU A 429 -5.68 -9.02 -9.42
N SER A 430 -5.36 -9.13 -10.71
CA SER A 430 -5.07 -7.97 -11.57
C SER A 430 -6.27 -7.52 -12.40
N ASP A 431 -7.18 -8.43 -12.74
CA ASP A 431 -8.39 -8.12 -13.51
C ASP A 431 -9.60 -7.88 -12.59
N HIS A 432 -9.89 -6.61 -12.32
CA HIS A 432 -11.02 -6.20 -11.50
C HIS A 432 -12.38 -6.58 -12.12
N ALA A 433 -12.51 -6.55 -13.45
CA ALA A 433 -13.74 -6.93 -14.14
C ALA A 433 -14.00 -8.44 -14.00
N TYR A 434 -12.97 -9.26 -14.20
CA TYR A 434 -13.05 -10.69 -13.96
C TYR A 434 -13.34 -11.02 -12.49
N ARG A 435 -12.70 -10.33 -11.54
CA ARG A 435 -13.02 -10.47 -10.10
C ARG A 435 -14.49 -10.15 -9.81
N GLN A 436 -15.01 -9.07 -10.39
CA GLN A 436 -16.42 -8.71 -10.27
C GLN A 436 -17.33 -9.76 -10.90
N ASN A 437 -16.99 -10.30 -12.07
CA ASN A 437 -17.73 -11.37 -12.74
C ASN A 437 -17.75 -12.66 -11.92
N VAL A 438 -16.63 -13.05 -11.31
CA VAL A 438 -16.55 -14.22 -10.41
C VAL A 438 -17.41 -14.00 -9.16
N LEU A 439 -17.27 -12.86 -8.49
CA LEU A 439 -18.07 -12.53 -7.30
C LEU A 439 -19.56 -12.49 -7.61
N PHE A 440 -19.92 -11.88 -8.75
CA PHE A 440 -21.28 -11.88 -9.25
C PHE A 440 -21.78 -13.30 -9.47
N SER A 441 -21.03 -14.14 -10.18
CA SER A 441 -21.39 -15.53 -10.46
C SER A 441 -21.60 -16.35 -9.19
N ILE A 442 -20.71 -16.18 -8.19
CA ILE A 442 -20.84 -16.83 -6.88
C ILE A 442 -22.15 -16.41 -6.20
N VAL A 443 -22.42 -15.10 -6.15
CA VAL A 443 -23.66 -14.59 -5.53
C VAL A 443 -24.90 -15.02 -6.32
N GLN A 444 -24.86 -15.08 -7.66
CA GLN A 444 -25.95 -15.61 -8.46
C GLN A 444 -26.21 -17.10 -8.14
N ALA A 445 -25.16 -17.91 -8.00
CA ALA A 445 -25.30 -19.32 -7.64
C ALA A 445 -25.89 -19.50 -6.24
N LEU A 446 -25.42 -18.71 -5.26
CA LEU A 446 -25.95 -18.71 -3.90
C LEU A 446 -27.40 -18.19 -3.84
N ARG A 447 -27.74 -17.21 -4.68
CA ARG A 447 -29.12 -16.71 -4.81
C ARG A 447 -30.05 -17.79 -5.32
N LYS A 448 -29.66 -18.56 -6.34
CA LYS A 448 -30.44 -19.72 -6.83
C LYS A 448 -30.67 -20.78 -5.75
N ARG A 449 -29.79 -20.88 -4.76
CA ARG A 449 -29.93 -21.76 -3.58
C ARG A 449 -30.73 -21.13 -2.43
N GLY A 450 -31.27 -19.92 -2.59
CA GLY A 450 -32.03 -19.21 -1.55
C GLY A 450 -31.17 -18.69 -0.40
N CYS A 451 -29.85 -18.59 -0.57
CA CYS A 451 -28.94 -18.18 0.51
C CYS A 451 -28.88 -16.66 0.71
N ILE A 452 -29.16 -15.88 -0.34
CA ILE A 452 -28.98 -14.43 -0.39
C ILE A 452 -30.30 -13.72 -0.09
N ALA A 453 -30.26 -12.68 0.75
CA ALA A 453 -31.43 -11.88 1.07
C ALA A 453 -31.78 -10.90 -0.08
N GLU A 454 -32.51 -11.39 -1.07
CA GLU A 454 -32.83 -10.65 -2.30
C GLU A 454 -33.59 -9.34 -2.07
N GLY A 455 -34.36 -9.23 -0.98
CA GLY A 455 -35.08 -7.99 -0.64
C GLY A 455 -34.18 -6.86 -0.09
N LEU A 456 -32.86 -7.09 0.01
CA LEU A 456 -31.90 -6.10 0.51
C LEU A 456 -30.89 -5.64 -0.55
N ILE A 457 -30.79 -6.36 -1.67
CA ILE A 457 -29.88 -6.03 -2.78
C ILE A 457 -30.57 -6.24 -4.13
N LYS A 458 -30.22 -5.42 -5.13
CA LYS A 458 -30.76 -5.58 -6.49
C LYS A 458 -30.22 -6.85 -7.16
N LYS A 459 -31.00 -7.43 -8.08
CA LYS A 459 -30.70 -8.70 -8.78
C LYS A 459 -29.39 -8.69 -9.57
N ASP A 460 -29.03 -7.56 -10.14
CA ASP A 460 -27.81 -7.41 -10.95
C ASP A 460 -26.57 -7.04 -10.13
N PHE A 461 -26.69 -7.09 -8.80
CA PHE A 461 -25.62 -6.74 -7.87
C PHE A 461 -25.29 -7.92 -6.97
N PHE A 462 -24.01 -8.04 -6.63
CA PHE A 462 -23.52 -9.01 -5.66
C PHE A 462 -23.55 -8.48 -4.22
N GLY A 463 -23.83 -7.20 -4.01
CA GLY A 463 -23.93 -6.59 -2.67
C GLY A 463 -24.47 -5.17 -2.71
N ALA A 464 -24.47 -4.50 -1.56
CA ALA A 464 -24.91 -3.11 -1.41
C ALA A 464 -24.23 -2.39 -0.26
N HIS A 465 -24.34 -1.07 -0.24
CA HIS A 465 -23.92 -0.26 0.89
C HIS A 465 -24.96 -0.32 2.02
N PHE A 466 -24.50 -0.60 3.23
CA PHE A 466 -25.30 -0.57 4.45
C PHE A 466 -24.68 0.40 5.46
N VAL A 467 -25.54 0.94 6.31
CA VAL A 467 -25.15 1.70 7.49
C VAL A 467 -25.32 0.79 8.70
N VAL A 468 -24.24 0.56 9.43
CA VAL A 468 -24.18 -0.22 10.67
C VAL A 468 -24.13 0.76 11.83
N GLU A 469 -25.17 0.77 12.65
CA GLU A 469 -25.32 1.62 13.83
C GLU A 469 -24.85 0.87 15.08
N LYS A 470 -23.96 1.50 15.84
CA LYS A 470 -23.42 0.96 17.09
C LYS A 470 -24.12 1.57 18.32
N LYS A 471 -24.02 0.89 19.47
CA LYS A 471 -24.57 1.37 20.76
C LYS A 471 -24.05 2.72 21.21
N ASP A 472 -22.83 3.09 20.79
CA ASP A 472 -22.22 4.39 21.08
C ASP A 472 -22.74 5.52 20.17
N GLY A 473 -23.72 5.22 19.30
CA GLY A 473 -24.31 6.16 18.35
C GLY A 473 -23.47 6.38 17.08
N LYS A 474 -22.32 5.70 16.94
CA LYS A 474 -21.51 5.82 15.72
C LYS A 474 -22.09 4.97 14.60
N GLU A 475 -22.04 5.52 13.38
CA GLU A 475 -22.43 4.84 12.16
C GLU A 475 -21.19 4.43 11.34
N LEU A 476 -21.18 3.19 10.85
CA LEU A 476 -20.19 2.68 9.91
C LEU A 476 -20.88 2.39 8.58
N LYS A 477 -20.42 3.01 7.49
CA LYS A 477 -20.91 2.73 6.14
C LYS A 477 -19.97 1.75 5.47
N ALA A 478 -20.48 0.60 5.03
CA ALA A 478 -19.68 -0.41 4.35
C ALA A 478 -20.51 -1.23 3.37
N PHE A 479 -19.83 -1.82 2.38
CA PHE A 479 -20.44 -2.64 1.35
C PHE A 479 -20.50 -4.11 1.79
N TYR A 480 -21.68 -4.69 1.80
CA TYR A 480 -21.92 -6.06 2.24
C TYR A 480 -22.82 -6.83 1.27
N THR A 481 -22.65 -8.15 1.29
CA THR A 481 -23.56 -9.12 0.70
C THR A 481 -24.41 -9.70 1.84
N PRO A 482 -25.74 -9.49 1.85
CA PRO A 482 -26.60 -10.01 2.89
C PRO A 482 -27.03 -11.45 2.59
N PHE A 483 -26.81 -12.33 3.55
CA PHE A 483 -27.22 -13.73 3.56
C PHE A 483 -28.36 -13.94 4.54
N HIS A 484 -29.20 -14.93 4.30
CA HIS A 484 -30.10 -15.43 5.32
C HIS A 484 -29.31 -16.19 6.40
N ALA A 485 -29.56 -15.88 7.68
CA ALA A 485 -28.84 -16.50 8.79
C ALA A 485 -29.07 -18.02 8.90
N HIS A 486 -30.22 -18.52 8.44
CA HIS A 486 -30.54 -19.96 8.47
C HIS A 486 -29.59 -20.81 7.60
N VAL A 487 -28.85 -20.19 6.68
CA VAL A 487 -27.82 -20.84 5.87
C VAL A 487 -26.65 -21.31 6.73
N PHE A 488 -26.32 -20.57 7.79
CA PHE A 488 -25.15 -20.84 8.61
C PHE A 488 -25.48 -21.53 9.94
N ALA A 489 -26.69 -21.34 10.46
CA ALA A 489 -27.12 -21.95 11.72
C ALA A 489 -28.62 -22.24 11.71
N LYS A 490 -29.08 -23.24 12.46
CA LYS A 490 -30.51 -23.56 12.56
C LYS A 490 -31.31 -22.42 13.19
N HIS A 491 -30.70 -21.73 14.15
CA HIS A 491 -31.28 -20.58 14.83
C HIS A 491 -30.32 -19.40 14.83
N VAL A 492 -30.83 -18.21 14.50
CA VAL A 492 -30.08 -16.93 14.53
C VAL A 492 -29.44 -16.69 15.89
N SER A 493 -30.11 -17.11 16.96
CA SER A 493 -29.64 -16.97 18.33
C SER A 493 -28.32 -17.70 18.59
N GLU A 494 -28.00 -18.76 17.85
CA GLU A 494 -26.71 -19.45 17.93
C GLU A 494 -25.57 -18.56 17.43
N LEU A 495 -25.79 -17.87 16.30
CA LEU A 495 -24.83 -16.92 15.73
C LEU A 495 -24.69 -15.70 16.65
N GLU A 496 -25.80 -15.13 17.11
CA GLU A 496 -25.79 -13.95 18.00
C GLU A 496 -25.12 -14.26 19.35
N LYS A 497 -25.30 -15.45 19.92
CA LYS A 497 -24.60 -15.88 21.15
C LYS A 497 -23.09 -15.97 20.95
N ALA A 498 -22.63 -16.29 19.74
CA ALA A 498 -21.20 -16.39 19.43
C ALA A 498 -20.51 -15.02 19.30
N LYS A 499 -21.25 -13.92 19.17
CA LYS A 499 -20.67 -12.56 19.12
C LYS A 499 -19.88 -12.24 20.37
N LYS A 500 -18.75 -11.55 20.17
CA LYS A 500 -17.87 -11.02 21.22
C LYS A 500 -17.58 -9.55 20.96
N GLY A 501 -17.06 -8.86 21.97
CA GLY A 501 -16.57 -7.48 21.90
C GLY A 501 -17.48 -6.49 21.15
N VAL A 502 -16.88 -5.75 20.21
CA VAL A 502 -17.49 -4.67 19.41
C VAL A 502 -18.63 -5.15 18.53
N LEU A 503 -18.71 -6.44 18.21
CA LEU A 503 -19.83 -7.00 17.43
C LEU A 503 -21.13 -7.06 18.24
N LYS A 504 -21.05 -7.13 19.58
CA LYS A 504 -22.23 -7.01 20.45
C LYS A 504 -22.79 -5.59 20.51
N ASP A 505 -22.00 -4.62 20.06
CA ASP A 505 -22.40 -3.22 20.04
C ASP A 505 -23.16 -2.85 18.78
N ILE A 506 -23.27 -3.75 17.80
CA ILE A 506 -24.09 -3.55 16.61
C ILE A 506 -25.58 -3.62 17.02
N VAL A 507 -26.28 -2.50 16.83
CA VAL A 507 -27.70 -2.36 17.21
C VAL A 507 -28.61 -2.53 16.00
N LYS A 508 -28.32 -1.79 14.92
CA LYS A 508 -29.16 -1.75 13.72
C LYS A 508 -28.29 -1.75 12.48
N VAL A 509 -28.80 -2.39 11.42
CA VAL A 509 -28.23 -2.30 10.08
C VAL A 509 -29.33 -1.90 9.13
N ARG A 510 -29.08 -0.88 8.31
CA ARG A 510 -30.04 -0.37 7.33
C ARG A 510 -29.40 -0.18 5.96
N PRO A 511 -30.11 -0.45 4.86
CA PRO A 511 -29.61 -0.14 3.52
C PRO A 511 -29.31 1.37 3.37
N ASN A 512 -28.20 1.70 2.72
CA ASN A 512 -27.82 3.09 2.42
C ASN A 512 -28.34 3.51 1.03
N TYR A 513 -29.67 3.52 0.85
CA TYR A 513 -30.32 4.01 -0.37
C TYR A 513 -31.13 5.27 -0.05
N LYS A 514 -31.01 6.32 -0.87
CA LYS A 514 -31.95 7.45 -0.83
C LYS A 514 -33.32 6.95 -1.31
N GLY A 515 -34.30 6.82 -0.41
CA GLY A 515 -35.71 6.59 -0.79
C GLY A 515 -36.49 5.49 -0.04
N VAL A 516 -35.86 4.69 0.83
CA VAL A 516 -36.62 3.66 1.58
C VAL A 516 -37.11 4.25 2.89
N LYS A 517 -38.43 4.50 2.98
CA LYS A 517 -39.12 4.75 4.27
C LYS A 517 -38.96 3.52 5.15
N ASP A 518 -38.85 3.72 6.46
CA ASP A 518 -38.44 2.80 7.54
C ASP A 518 -39.16 1.43 7.67
N ASN A 519 -39.96 1.00 6.71
CA ASN A 519 -40.58 -0.32 6.69
C ASN A 519 -39.86 -1.19 5.66
N GLY A 520 -38.84 -1.91 6.15
CA GLY A 520 -37.98 -2.76 5.36
C GLY A 520 -38.74 -3.74 4.46
N ILE A 521 -38.52 -3.58 3.16
CA ILE A 521 -38.45 -4.55 2.05
C ILE A 521 -38.30 -3.67 0.80
N LEU A 522 -37.31 -3.95 -0.06
CA LEU A 522 -37.23 -3.38 -1.41
C LEU A 522 -38.30 -3.98 -2.33
#